data_AF-A0A942S955-F1
#
_entry.id   AF-A0A942S955-F1
#
_cell.length_a   1.000
_cell.length_b   1.000
_cell.length_c   1.000
_cell.angle_alpha   90.00
_cell.angle_beta   90.00
_cell.angle_gamma   90.00
#
_symmetry.space_group_name_H-M   'P 1'
#
loop_
_entity.id
_entity.type
_entity.pdbx_description
1 polymer ?
#
loop_
_entity_poly.entity_id
_entity_poly.type
_entity_poly.pdbx_seq_one_letter_code
_entity_poly.pdbx_strand_id
1 'polypeptide(L)'
;MSQKKLQIWLPLLLAAAVFLGMIFGYKLRDNMGSYAPSFFSKQQRTSLQEILELVRTKYVDTVNVDSLGQLGIQNVISQLDPHSLYIPADHVQAVNDDLKGSFEGVGIEFGMIEDTITVLKLFEKGPAEVAGIQVADKIIKANDSIVSGVKAKADKIKKVFRGPKGTEVRVLLLRDGKQKEIVIKRGVIPVKSVDVAYMIEPGIAFIRVNKFAGNTYEEFMQNLERLKGEGMKKLILDLRDNGGGMLDDAIQMADEFLSDSKDIVYTQGKSSPKQIYTARRPGLFEEGNLVVLIDEGSASASEVLTGALQDWDRATIIGRRSFGKGLVQEQFQLSDGSALRLTISRYYTPIGRSIQKPYTRGEAETYKEEIMNRFNNGSLFHNDSANHNGKAFKTRGGRKVYGGGGISPDIFVAADSSEFLLFKNHEVLKELIEETSFFYFMTNKSKLVSSKTAQQLYDVLNADGTLWSTLQNRAAKHDLNTETFSPPQKQLLKNYLHSMIARFMWGNDGFYKMANLSDNMVIKGLEEIKK
;
A
#
# COMPACT_ATOMS: atom_id res chain seq x y z
N MET A 1 -79.60 -9.83 -38.91
CA MET A 1 -79.22 -10.98 -38.05
C MET A 1 -77.70 -11.25 -37.95
N SER A 2 -76.79 -10.39 -38.45
CA SER A 2 -75.33 -10.69 -38.39
C SER A 2 -74.57 -10.15 -37.17
N GLN A 3 -75.03 -9.09 -36.48
CA GLN A 3 -74.28 -8.51 -35.34
C GLN A 3 -74.38 -9.29 -34.02
N LYS A 4 -75.48 -10.02 -33.76
CA LYS A 4 -75.60 -10.86 -32.54
C LYS A 4 -74.66 -12.07 -32.54
N LYS A 5 -74.26 -12.57 -33.71
CA LYS A 5 -73.26 -13.64 -33.81
C LYS A 5 -71.87 -13.11 -33.44
N LEU A 6 -71.49 -11.92 -33.90
CA LEU A 6 -70.15 -11.37 -33.61
C LEU A 6 -69.93 -11.11 -32.10
N GLN A 7 -70.94 -10.62 -31.38
CA GLN A 7 -70.84 -10.37 -29.93
C GLN A 7 -70.70 -11.63 -29.07
N ILE A 8 -71.19 -12.79 -29.53
CA ILE A 8 -71.09 -14.07 -28.81
C ILE A 8 -69.82 -14.82 -29.20
N TRP A 9 -69.47 -14.80 -30.49
CA TRP A 9 -68.33 -15.55 -31.01
C TRP A 9 -66.98 -14.85 -30.78
N LEU A 10 -66.94 -13.51 -30.69
CA LEU A 10 -65.69 -12.77 -30.47
C LEU A 10 -65.05 -13.06 -29.09
N PRO A 11 -65.77 -13.07 -27.96
CA PRO A 11 -65.20 -13.46 -26.66
C PRO A 11 -64.75 -14.92 -26.65
N LEU A 12 -65.49 -15.82 -27.31
CA LEU A 12 -65.14 -17.24 -27.43
C LEU A 12 -63.89 -17.44 -28.29
N LEU A 13 -63.74 -16.70 -29.39
CA LEU A 13 -62.54 -16.73 -30.24
C LEU A 13 -61.32 -16.14 -29.53
N LEU A 14 -61.51 -15.06 -28.76
CA LEU A 14 -60.43 -14.49 -27.93
C LEU A 14 -60.02 -15.45 -26.82
N ALA A 15 -60.98 -16.08 -26.14
CA ALA A 15 -60.70 -17.10 -25.13
C ALA A 15 -59.98 -18.32 -25.74
N ALA A 16 -60.42 -18.77 -26.93
CA ALA A 16 -59.77 -19.86 -27.65
C ALA A 16 -58.35 -19.47 -28.12
N ALA A 17 -58.14 -18.23 -28.57
CA ALA A 17 -56.83 -17.74 -28.98
C ALA A 17 -55.87 -17.62 -27.79
N VAL A 18 -56.35 -17.15 -26.63
CA VAL A 18 -55.57 -17.11 -25.38
C VAL A 18 -55.25 -18.52 -24.89
N PHE A 19 -56.22 -19.43 -24.94
CA PHE A 19 -56.03 -20.84 -24.56
C PHE A 19 -55.03 -21.55 -25.48
N LEU A 20 -55.15 -21.37 -26.81
CA LEU A 20 -54.20 -21.89 -27.79
C LEU A 20 -52.82 -21.27 -27.62
N GLY A 21 -52.73 -19.97 -27.33
CA GLY A 21 -51.48 -19.27 -27.03
C GLY A 21 -50.80 -19.79 -25.77
N MET A 22 -51.56 -20.11 -24.71
CA MET A 22 -51.04 -20.74 -23.50
C MET A 22 -50.53 -22.16 -23.78
N ILE A 23 -51.25 -22.96 -24.59
CA ILE A 23 -50.80 -24.31 -25.00
C ILE A 23 -49.54 -24.23 -25.87
N PHE A 24 -49.50 -23.31 -26.83
CA PHE A 24 -48.31 -23.10 -27.68
C PHE A 24 -47.12 -22.64 -26.85
N GLY A 25 -47.31 -21.69 -25.93
CA GLY A 25 -46.27 -21.24 -25.00
C GLY A 25 -45.77 -22.35 -24.08
N TYR A 26 -46.67 -23.21 -23.58
CA TYR A 26 -46.31 -24.37 -22.77
C TYR A 26 -45.50 -25.41 -23.57
N LYS A 27 -45.87 -25.70 -24.82
CA LYS A 27 -45.13 -26.63 -25.69
C LYS A 27 -43.79 -26.06 -26.21
N LEU A 28 -43.68 -24.74 -26.40
CA LEU A 28 -42.42 -24.08 -26.77
C LEU A 28 -41.40 -24.07 -25.63
N ARG A 29 -41.86 -24.07 -24.37
CA ARG A 29 -41.01 -24.14 -23.16
C ARG A 29 -40.09 -25.36 -23.15
N ASP A 30 -40.59 -26.51 -23.59
CA ASP A 30 -39.85 -27.77 -23.51
C ASP A 30 -38.83 -27.94 -24.68
N ASN A 31 -38.90 -27.08 -25.71
CA ASN A 31 -38.00 -27.10 -26.88
C ASN A 31 -36.99 -25.93 -26.94
N MET A 32 -37.04 -24.96 -26.02
CA MET A 32 -36.07 -23.85 -25.94
C MET A 32 -35.23 -23.98 -24.67
N GLY A 33 -34.07 -24.63 -24.81
CA GLY A 33 -33.07 -24.70 -23.74
C GLY A 33 -32.55 -23.31 -23.32
N SER A 34 -32.35 -23.17 -22.01
CA SER A 34 -31.50 -22.24 -21.22
C SER A 34 -31.30 -20.76 -21.61
N TYR A 35 -31.93 -20.20 -22.65
CA TYR A 35 -31.71 -18.80 -23.08
C TYR A 35 -33.02 -18.06 -23.42
N ALA A 36 -33.92 -17.93 -22.44
CA ALA A 36 -35.01 -16.95 -22.49
C ALA A 36 -34.98 -16.07 -21.21
N PRO A 37 -35.11 -14.73 -21.32
CA PRO A 37 -35.22 -13.86 -20.16
C PRO A 37 -36.58 -14.12 -19.49
N SER A 38 -36.53 -14.76 -18.33
CA SER A 38 -37.69 -15.18 -17.57
C SER A 38 -38.30 -13.99 -16.82
N PHE A 39 -39.33 -13.36 -17.39
CA PHE A 39 -40.09 -12.27 -16.74
C PHE A 39 -40.92 -12.72 -15.52
N PHE A 40 -41.11 -14.04 -15.32
CA PHE A 40 -41.94 -14.59 -14.23
C PHE A 40 -41.27 -15.72 -13.44
N SER A 41 -39.94 -15.87 -13.48
CA SER A 41 -39.28 -16.71 -12.49
C SER A 41 -39.35 -15.99 -11.15
N LYS A 42 -40.08 -16.57 -10.19
CA LYS A 42 -39.83 -16.34 -8.77
C LYS A 42 -38.33 -16.58 -8.59
N GLN A 43 -37.54 -15.53 -8.43
CA GLN A 43 -36.12 -15.67 -8.16
C GLN A 43 -36.04 -16.46 -6.86
N GLN A 44 -35.67 -17.74 -6.96
CA GLN A 44 -35.56 -18.60 -5.78
C GLN A 44 -34.52 -17.93 -4.88
N ARG A 45 -34.97 -17.51 -3.70
CA ARG A 45 -34.06 -16.93 -2.70
C ARG A 45 -33.04 -18.00 -2.36
N THR A 46 -31.77 -17.61 -2.26
CA THR A 46 -30.76 -18.56 -1.77
C THR A 46 -31.05 -18.87 -0.30
N SER A 47 -30.63 -20.03 0.19
CA SER A 47 -30.80 -20.37 1.61
C SER A 47 -30.18 -19.32 2.53
N LEU A 48 -29.09 -18.65 2.11
CA LEU A 48 -28.50 -17.53 2.84
C LEU A 48 -29.46 -16.34 2.93
N GLN A 49 -30.11 -15.96 1.83
CA GLN A 49 -31.11 -14.88 1.82
C GLN A 49 -32.32 -15.22 2.70
N GLU A 50 -32.77 -16.48 2.68
CA GLU A 50 -33.86 -16.95 3.53
C GLU A 50 -33.49 -16.92 5.02
N ILE A 51 -32.28 -17.35 5.38
CA ILE A 51 -31.78 -17.31 6.76
C ILE A 51 -31.68 -15.87 7.26
N LEU A 52 -31.10 -14.96 6.48
CA LEU A 52 -30.97 -13.55 6.87
C LEU A 52 -32.35 -12.90 7.09
N GLU A 53 -33.34 -13.26 6.27
CA GLU A 53 -34.72 -12.78 6.42
C GLU A 53 -35.41 -13.37 7.66
N LEU A 54 -35.21 -14.66 7.94
CA LEU A 54 -35.72 -15.28 9.17
C LEU A 54 -35.09 -14.65 10.42
N VAL A 55 -33.78 -14.39 10.41
CA VAL A 55 -33.10 -13.66 11.48
C VAL A 55 -33.69 -12.26 11.63
N ARG A 56 -33.92 -11.53 10.54
CA ARG A 56 -34.54 -10.20 10.55
C ARG A 56 -35.92 -10.18 11.20
N THR A 57 -36.75 -11.17 10.88
CA THR A 57 -38.19 -11.14 11.16
C THR A 57 -38.62 -11.99 12.34
N LYS A 58 -37.80 -12.96 12.76
CA LYS A 58 -38.14 -13.96 13.79
C LYS A 58 -37.16 -14.00 14.97
N TYR A 59 -36.00 -13.35 14.88
CA TYR A 59 -35.07 -13.33 16.01
C TYR A 59 -35.65 -12.49 17.17
N VAL A 60 -35.39 -12.95 18.39
CA VAL A 60 -36.00 -12.39 19.62
C VAL A 60 -35.52 -10.97 19.93
N ASP A 61 -34.27 -10.65 19.54
CA ASP A 61 -33.65 -9.35 19.78
C ASP A 61 -33.47 -8.55 18.49
N THR A 62 -33.25 -7.24 18.61
CA THR A 62 -32.92 -6.39 17.46
C THR A 62 -31.50 -6.68 16.97
N VAL A 63 -31.36 -7.00 15.68
CA VAL A 63 -30.07 -7.34 15.05
C VAL A 63 -29.83 -6.53 13.79
N ASN A 64 -28.57 -6.13 13.56
CA ASN A 64 -28.15 -5.52 12.31
C ASN A 64 -27.83 -6.62 11.29
N VAL A 65 -28.83 -6.98 10.48
CA VAL A 65 -28.73 -8.06 9.48
C VAL A 65 -27.74 -7.74 8.37
N ASP A 66 -27.52 -6.46 8.06
CA ASP A 66 -26.58 -6.05 7.01
C ASP A 66 -25.14 -6.36 7.45
N SER A 67 -24.82 -6.09 8.73
CA SER A 67 -23.54 -6.50 9.33
C SER A 67 -23.33 -8.02 9.31
N LEU A 68 -24.39 -8.80 9.58
CA LEU A 68 -24.32 -10.28 9.51
C LEU A 68 -24.08 -10.76 8.06
N GLY A 69 -24.71 -10.12 7.08
CA GLY A 69 -24.47 -10.38 5.66
C GLY A 69 -23.02 -10.15 5.28
N GLN A 70 -22.42 -9.04 5.73
CA GLN A 70 -21.01 -8.73 5.49
C GLN A 70 -20.07 -9.78 6.10
N LEU A 71 -20.33 -10.24 7.33
CA LEU A 71 -19.56 -11.32 7.95
C LEU A 71 -19.69 -12.63 7.17
N GLY A 72 -20.89 -12.93 6.67
CA GLY A 72 -21.12 -14.09 5.79
C GLY A 72 -20.28 -14.01 4.50
N ILE A 73 -20.28 -12.85 3.85
CA ILE A 73 -19.47 -12.62 2.64
C ILE A 73 -17.97 -12.79 2.93
N GLN A 74 -17.48 -12.19 4.02
CA GLN A 74 -16.07 -12.29 4.41
C GLN A 74 -15.65 -13.76 4.65
N ASN A 75 -16.50 -14.55 5.31
CA ASN A 75 -16.27 -15.97 5.53
C ASN A 75 -16.28 -16.80 4.24
N VAL A 76 -17.13 -16.48 3.27
CA VAL A 76 -17.11 -17.15 1.96
C VAL A 76 -15.79 -16.85 1.23
N ILE A 77 -15.35 -15.59 1.26
CA ILE A 77 -14.15 -15.16 0.56
C ILE A 77 -12.88 -15.77 1.18
N SER A 78 -12.82 -15.89 2.52
CA SER A 78 -11.65 -16.48 3.22
C SER A 78 -11.40 -17.95 2.86
N GLN A 79 -12.40 -18.65 2.31
CA GLN A 79 -12.26 -20.03 1.81
C GLN A 79 -11.61 -20.11 0.42
N LEU A 80 -11.40 -18.98 -0.27
CA LEU A 80 -10.82 -18.96 -1.61
C LEU A 80 -9.29 -18.88 -1.56
N ASP A 81 -8.80 -17.79 -0.98
CA ASP A 81 -7.38 -17.45 -0.84
C ASP A 81 -7.22 -16.33 0.22
N PRO A 82 -6.01 -16.06 0.73
CA PRO A 82 -5.81 -15.06 1.80
C PRO A 82 -5.77 -13.60 1.31
N HIS A 83 -5.98 -13.33 0.02
CA HIS A 83 -5.85 -12.01 -0.61
C HIS A 83 -7.16 -11.47 -1.14
N SER A 84 -8.08 -12.32 -1.59
CA SER A 84 -9.41 -11.93 -2.03
C SER A 84 -10.16 -11.31 -0.85
N LEU A 85 -10.87 -10.20 -1.07
CA LEU A 85 -11.56 -9.50 0.00
C LEU A 85 -12.77 -8.69 -0.49
N TYR A 86 -13.74 -8.52 0.41
CA TYR A 86 -14.87 -7.62 0.24
C TYR A 86 -14.53 -6.25 0.84
N ILE A 87 -14.73 -5.19 0.07
CA ILE A 87 -14.48 -3.81 0.44
C ILE A 87 -15.84 -3.14 0.66
N PRO A 88 -16.22 -2.79 1.90
CA PRO A 88 -17.44 -2.06 2.17
C PRO A 88 -17.50 -0.73 1.42
N ALA A 89 -18.69 -0.27 1.05
CA ALA A 89 -18.90 0.94 0.24
C ALA A 89 -18.22 2.19 0.82
N ASP A 90 -18.20 2.34 2.14
CA ASP A 90 -17.58 3.47 2.84
C ASP A 90 -16.03 3.44 2.85
N HIS A 91 -15.43 2.35 2.38
CA HIS A 91 -13.98 2.16 2.26
C HIS A 91 -13.49 2.16 0.79
N VAL A 92 -14.38 1.95 -0.19
CA VAL A 92 -14.01 1.84 -1.62
C VAL A 92 -13.26 3.07 -2.11
N GLN A 93 -13.71 4.28 -1.75
CA GLN A 93 -13.04 5.51 -2.17
C GLN A 93 -11.60 5.60 -1.67
N ALA A 94 -11.35 5.24 -0.40
CA ALA A 94 -10.01 5.32 0.18
C ALA A 94 -9.04 4.34 -0.50
N VAL A 95 -9.53 3.15 -0.86
CA VAL A 95 -8.74 2.16 -1.60
C VAL A 95 -8.44 2.63 -3.03
N ASN A 96 -9.42 3.24 -3.70
CA ASN A 96 -9.25 3.76 -5.05
C ASN A 96 -8.30 4.96 -5.07
N ASP A 97 -8.39 5.87 -4.10
CA ASP A 97 -7.49 7.02 -3.95
C ASP A 97 -6.03 6.57 -3.78
N ASP A 98 -5.79 5.53 -2.97
CA ASP A 98 -4.46 4.97 -2.75
C ASP A 98 -3.88 4.38 -4.05
N LEU A 99 -4.68 3.63 -4.81
CA LEU A 99 -4.26 3.10 -6.12
C LEU A 99 -4.08 4.19 -7.17
N LYS A 100 -4.91 5.24 -7.15
CA LYS A 100 -4.83 6.37 -8.09
C LYS A 100 -3.58 7.24 -7.84
N GLY A 101 -2.97 7.17 -6.66
CA GLY A 101 -1.84 8.03 -6.29
C GLY A 101 -2.27 9.46 -5.95
N SER A 102 -3.55 9.68 -5.65
CA SER A 102 -4.04 10.99 -5.19
C SER A 102 -5.36 10.86 -4.44
N PHE A 103 -5.59 11.77 -3.49
CA PHE A 103 -6.88 11.89 -2.79
C PHE A 103 -7.34 13.35 -2.75
N GLU A 104 -8.60 13.59 -2.42
CA GLU A 104 -9.15 14.94 -2.27
C GLU A 104 -9.25 15.35 -0.80
N GLY A 105 -8.70 16.50 -0.44
CA GLY A 105 -8.63 16.97 0.95
C GLY A 105 -7.91 18.30 1.12
N VAL A 106 -7.51 18.60 2.36
CA VAL A 106 -6.85 19.87 2.71
C VAL A 106 -5.34 19.90 2.47
N GLY A 107 -4.67 18.75 2.38
CA GLY A 107 -3.21 18.71 2.17
C GLY A 107 -2.40 19.08 3.41
N ILE A 108 -2.67 18.40 4.54
CA ILE A 108 -1.83 18.45 5.75
C ILE A 108 -1.37 17.05 6.12
N GLU A 109 -0.16 16.97 6.68
CA GLU A 109 0.28 15.85 7.52
C GLU A 109 0.16 16.30 8.97
N PHE A 110 -0.47 15.48 9.81
CA PHE A 110 -0.71 15.83 11.21
C PHE A 110 -0.28 14.68 12.11
N GLY A 111 0.16 15.04 13.32
CA GLY A 111 0.45 14.13 14.41
C GLY A 111 -0.45 14.45 15.61
N MET A 112 -0.61 13.47 16.49
CA MET A 112 -1.17 13.72 17.82
C MET A 112 0.00 14.08 18.72
N ILE A 113 0.04 15.32 19.19
CA ILE A 113 1.06 15.79 20.15
C ILE A 113 0.33 16.29 21.37
N GLU A 114 0.57 15.67 22.53
CA GLU A 114 -0.11 16.02 23.79
C GLU A 114 -1.65 16.07 23.62
N ASP A 115 -2.23 15.02 23.02
CA ASP A 115 -3.67 14.89 22.69
C ASP A 115 -4.24 16.01 21.78
N THR A 116 -3.35 16.71 21.06
CA THR A 116 -3.71 17.78 20.14
C THR A 116 -3.24 17.48 18.73
N ILE A 117 -4.15 17.58 17.76
CA ILE A 117 -3.83 17.49 16.34
C ILE A 117 -2.91 18.66 16.00
N THR A 118 -1.66 18.35 15.69
CA THR A 118 -0.63 19.32 15.34
C THR A 118 -0.22 19.12 13.90
N VAL A 119 -0.20 20.20 13.11
CA VAL A 119 0.27 20.18 11.73
C VAL A 119 1.77 19.95 11.72
N LEU A 120 2.21 18.80 11.23
CA LEU A 120 3.62 18.44 11.13
C LEU A 120 4.22 18.91 9.81
N LYS A 121 3.43 18.84 8.73
CA LYS A 121 3.86 19.22 7.39
C LYS A 121 2.70 19.69 6.53
N LEU A 122 3.02 20.55 5.58
CA LEU A 122 2.11 21.02 4.54
C LEU A 122 2.55 20.46 3.19
N PHE A 123 1.58 20.12 2.35
CA PHE A 123 1.86 19.84 0.94
C PHE A 123 2.19 21.16 0.25
N GLU A 124 3.32 21.20 -0.46
CA GLU A 124 3.76 22.39 -1.19
C GLU A 124 2.72 22.78 -2.24
N LYS A 125 2.34 24.06 -2.26
CA LYS A 125 1.25 24.65 -3.04
C LYS A 125 -0.11 23.97 -2.79
N GLY A 126 -0.22 23.23 -1.69
CA GLY A 126 -1.41 22.52 -1.29
C GLY A 126 -2.47 23.44 -0.67
N PRO A 127 -3.72 22.98 -0.55
CA PRO A 127 -4.83 23.84 -0.13
C PRO A 127 -4.67 24.48 1.25
N ALA A 128 -4.17 23.72 2.23
CA ALA A 128 -3.92 24.23 3.58
C ALA A 128 -2.82 25.30 3.61
N GLU A 129 -1.74 25.13 2.85
CA GLU A 129 -0.66 26.12 2.74
C GLU A 129 -1.20 27.42 2.12
N VAL A 130 -1.96 27.31 1.02
CA VAL A 130 -2.61 28.45 0.36
C VAL A 130 -3.60 29.17 1.30
N ALA A 131 -4.31 28.43 2.15
CA ALA A 131 -5.20 28.99 3.15
C ALA A 131 -4.48 29.62 4.35
N GLY A 132 -3.15 29.52 4.43
CA GLY A 132 -2.33 30.12 5.48
C GLY A 132 -2.21 29.30 6.76
N ILE A 133 -2.46 27.99 6.69
CA ILE A 133 -2.05 27.03 7.72
C ILE A 133 -0.52 26.98 7.76
N GLN A 134 0.05 26.79 8.94
CA GLN A 134 1.48 26.72 9.18
C GLN A 134 1.83 25.43 9.93
N VAL A 135 3.08 24.97 9.77
CA VAL A 135 3.64 23.92 10.61
C VAL A 135 3.57 24.37 12.08
N ALA A 136 3.28 23.42 12.98
CA ALA A 136 3.01 23.60 14.40
C ALA A 136 1.64 24.22 14.76
N ASP A 137 0.78 24.53 13.78
CA ASP A 137 -0.61 24.88 14.10
C ASP A 137 -1.32 23.72 14.83
N LYS A 138 -1.99 24.04 15.93
CA LYS A 138 -2.76 23.09 16.73
C LYS A 138 -4.24 23.19 16.35
N ILE A 139 -4.80 22.19 15.68
CA ILE A 139 -6.20 22.21 15.24
C ILE A 139 -7.11 21.76 16.37
N ILE A 140 -7.96 22.66 16.88
CA ILE A 140 -8.88 22.39 17.99
C ILE A 140 -10.22 21.87 17.46
N LYS A 141 -10.77 22.55 16.44
CA LYS A 141 -12.05 22.19 15.81
C LYS A 141 -11.91 22.13 14.30
N ALA A 142 -12.72 21.27 13.69
CA ALA A 142 -12.94 21.25 12.26
C ALA A 142 -14.44 21.12 11.99
N ASN A 143 -14.99 22.09 11.28
CA ASN A 143 -16.42 22.41 11.22
C ASN A 143 -16.99 22.51 12.66
N ASP A 144 -18.12 21.86 12.92
CA ASP A 144 -18.78 21.89 14.23
C ASP A 144 -18.23 20.85 15.21
N SER A 145 -17.22 20.08 14.81
CA SER A 145 -16.64 19.00 15.62
C SER A 145 -15.34 19.43 16.29
N ILE A 146 -15.23 19.15 17.60
CA ILE A 146 -13.95 19.15 18.31
C ILE A 146 -13.15 17.94 17.85
N VAL A 147 -11.90 18.18 17.46
CA VAL A 147 -11.02 17.14 16.90
C VAL A 147 -9.80 16.84 17.78
N SER A 148 -9.49 17.71 18.75
CA SER A 148 -8.42 17.51 19.75
C SER A 148 -8.99 17.31 21.16
N GLY A 149 -8.31 16.56 22.03
CA GLY A 149 -8.74 16.33 23.42
C GLY A 149 -9.86 15.30 23.61
N VAL A 150 -10.23 14.59 22.54
CA VAL A 150 -11.40 13.68 22.50
C VAL A 150 -11.02 12.23 22.18
N LYS A 151 -9.71 11.89 22.19
CA LYS A 151 -9.16 10.58 21.79
C LYS A 151 -9.77 10.09 20.46
N ALA A 152 -9.99 10.99 19.51
CA ALA A 152 -10.59 10.65 18.24
C ALA A 152 -9.65 9.70 17.46
N LYS A 153 -10.20 8.60 16.96
CA LYS A 153 -9.45 7.68 16.10
C LYS A 153 -8.97 8.41 14.84
N ALA A 154 -7.73 8.15 14.42
CA ALA A 154 -7.10 8.78 13.27
C ALA A 154 -7.97 8.74 12.01
N ASP A 155 -8.68 7.63 11.74
CA ASP A 155 -9.51 7.52 10.54
C ASP A 155 -10.75 8.42 10.57
N LYS A 156 -11.32 8.68 11.77
CA LYS A 156 -12.39 9.65 11.93
C LYS A 156 -11.88 11.06 11.61
N ILE A 157 -10.67 11.38 12.07
CA ILE A 157 -10.02 12.67 11.79
C ILE A 157 -9.75 12.84 10.29
N LYS A 158 -9.20 11.81 9.62
CA LYS A 158 -8.98 11.83 8.17
C LYS A 158 -10.27 12.11 7.39
N LYS A 159 -11.40 11.51 7.79
CA LYS A 159 -12.71 11.74 7.14
C LYS A 159 -13.20 13.18 7.26
N VAL A 160 -12.76 13.94 8.27
CA VAL A 160 -13.12 15.37 8.41
C VAL A 160 -12.34 16.23 7.40
N PHE A 161 -11.05 15.93 7.21
CA PHE A 161 -10.17 16.71 6.34
C PHE A 161 -10.22 16.28 4.86
N ARG A 162 -10.63 15.05 4.58
CA ARG A 162 -10.89 14.56 3.23
C ARG A 162 -12.31 14.89 2.78
N GLY A 163 -12.51 14.94 1.48
CA GLY A 163 -13.81 15.23 0.89
C GLY A 163 -13.69 15.83 -0.50
N PRO A 164 -14.81 15.98 -1.22
CA PRO A 164 -14.81 16.36 -2.62
C PRO A 164 -14.08 17.69 -2.88
N LYS A 165 -13.31 17.75 -3.95
CA LYS A 165 -12.63 18.96 -4.42
C LYS A 165 -13.60 20.13 -4.50
N GLY A 166 -13.16 21.28 -4.00
CA GLY A 166 -13.94 22.52 -4.03
C GLY A 166 -14.88 22.71 -2.84
N THR A 167 -15.16 21.67 -2.05
CA THR A 167 -15.85 21.83 -0.76
C THR A 167 -14.93 22.45 0.28
N GLU A 168 -15.49 23.01 1.34
CA GLU A 168 -14.73 23.71 2.37
C GLU A 168 -14.70 22.94 3.70
N VAL A 169 -13.66 23.21 4.48
CA VAL A 169 -13.59 22.86 5.91
C VAL A 169 -13.14 24.08 6.69
N ARG A 170 -13.85 24.39 7.76
CA ARG A 170 -13.57 25.51 8.65
C ARG A 170 -12.79 24.97 9.84
N VAL A 171 -11.55 25.42 10.03
CA VAL A 171 -10.70 24.97 11.13
C VAL A 171 -10.50 26.08 12.15
N LEU A 172 -10.70 25.76 13.42
CA LEU A 172 -10.28 26.60 14.53
C LEU A 172 -8.94 26.06 15.03
N LEU A 173 -7.90 26.86 14.88
CA LEU A 173 -6.54 26.49 15.28
C LEU A 173 -6.02 27.41 16.39
N LEU A 174 -5.01 26.92 17.11
CA LEU A 174 -4.22 27.67 18.07
C LEU A 174 -2.81 27.85 17.51
N ARG A 175 -2.38 29.11 17.36
CA ARG A 175 -1.03 29.51 16.94
C ARG A 175 -0.51 30.53 17.93
N ASP A 176 0.65 30.26 18.53
CA ASP A 176 1.28 31.14 19.53
C ASP A 176 0.34 31.54 20.68
N GLY A 177 -0.50 30.61 21.13
CA GLY A 177 -1.48 30.83 22.19
C GLY A 177 -2.74 31.61 21.77
N LYS A 178 -2.86 32.01 20.50
CA LYS A 178 -4.02 32.74 19.96
C LYS A 178 -4.88 31.83 19.09
N GLN A 179 -6.19 31.90 19.28
CA GLN A 179 -7.14 31.21 18.41
C GLN A 179 -7.26 31.95 17.08
N LYS A 180 -7.27 31.19 15.98
CA LYS A 180 -7.47 31.68 14.63
C LYS A 180 -8.39 30.74 13.89
N GLU A 181 -9.33 31.31 13.14
CA GLU A 181 -10.22 30.55 12.28
C GLU A 181 -9.75 30.68 10.83
N ILE A 182 -9.66 29.55 10.12
CA ILE A 182 -9.25 29.49 8.72
C ILE A 182 -10.22 28.60 7.96
N VAL A 183 -10.64 29.04 6.78
CA VAL A 183 -11.42 28.21 5.86
C VAL A 183 -10.47 27.65 4.80
N ILE A 184 -10.48 26.33 4.64
CA ILE A 184 -9.65 25.62 3.67
C ILE A 184 -10.57 25.03 2.61
N LYS A 185 -10.34 25.37 1.34
CA LYS A 185 -11.04 24.76 0.21
C LYS A 185 -10.31 23.48 -0.21
N ARG A 186 -10.97 22.33 -0.16
CA ARG A 186 -10.37 21.03 -0.50
C ARG A 186 -9.88 21.01 -1.96
N GLY A 187 -8.73 20.37 -2.17
CA GLY A 187 -8.10 20.20 -3.47
C GLY A 187 -7.58 18.78 -3.67
N VAL A 188 -6.95 18.53 -4.81
CA VAL A 188 -6.31 17.24 -5.11
C VAL A 188 -4.94 17.22 -4.45
N ILE A 189 -4.67 16.18 -3.67
CA ILE A 189 -3.41 15.97 -2.96
C ILE A 189 -2.72 14.75 -3.57
N PRO A 190 -1.53 14.92 -4.17
CA PRO A 190 -0.78 13.79 -4.70
C PRO A 190 -0.26 12.91 -3.55
N VAL A 191 -0.33 11.61 -3.74
CA VAL A 191 0.31 10.61 -2.87
C VAL A 191 1.56 10.16 -3.61
N LYS A 192 2.72 10.61 -3.14
CA LYS A 192 3.99 10.23 -3.75
C LYS A 192 4.25 8.74 -3.57
N SER A 193 4.66 8.10 -4.65
CA SER A 193 5.11 6.71 -4.66
C SER A 193 6.62 6.60 -4.67
N VAL A 194 7.30 7.61 -5.25
CA VAL A 194 8.75 7.80 -5.10
C VAL A 194 9.02 8.65 -3.85
N ASP A 195 9.53 8.00 -2.80
CA ASP A 195 9.81 8.67 -1.52
C ASP A 195 10.97 9.66 -1.63
N VAL A 196 12.02 9.25 -2.34
CA VAL A 196 13.25 10.02 -2.53
C VAL A 196 13.99 9.55 -3.78
N ALA A 197 14.70 10.47 -4.44
CA ALA A 197 15.60 10.18 -5.54
C ALA A 197 16.77 11.17 -5.54
N TYR A 198 18.00 10.70 -5.34
CA TYR A 198 19.18 11.58 -5.24
C TYR A 198 20.47 10.86 -5.60
N MET A 199 21.52 11.63 -5.92
CA MET A 199 22.89 11.14 -5.98
C MET A 199 23.39 10.82 -4.56
N ILE A 200 23.47 9.54 -4.22
CA ILE A 200 23.99 9.10 -2.93
C ILE A 200 25.51 9.26 -2.88
N GLU A 201 26.18 9.06 -4.03
CA GLU A 201 27.59 9.35 -4.28
C GLU A 201 27.77 9.86 -5.71
N PRO A 202 28.92 10.47 -6.07
CA PRO A 202 29.17 10.89 -7.46
C PRO A 202 28.96 9.75 -8.46
N GLY A 203 27.97 9.90 -9.34
CA GLY A 203 27.63 8.93 -10.38
C GLY A 203 26.81 7.71 -9.92
N ILE A 204 26.47 7.61 -8.62
CA ILE A 204 25.61 6.57 -8.05
C ILE A 204 24.35 7.22 -7.52
N ALA A 205 23.20 6.90 -8.10
CA ALA A 205 21.92 7.36 -7.60
C ALA A 205 21.24 6.32 -6.72
N PHE A 206 20.38 6.82 -5.85
CA PHE A 206 19.47 6.05 -5.02
C PHE A 206 18.04 6.52 -5.28
N ILE A 207 17.13 5.60 -5.61
CA ILE A 207 15.70 5.86 -5.76
C ILE A 207 14.95 4.87 -4.86
N ARG A 208 14.06 5.39 -4.00
CA ARG A 208 13.15 4.54 -3.21
C ARG A 208 11.73 4.67 -3.72
N VAL A 209 11.10 3.53 -4.01
CA VAL A 209 9.70 3.44 -4.43
C VAL A 209 8.95 2.60 -3.41
N ASN A 210 7.97 3.19 -2.73
CA ASN A 210 7.24 2.53 -1.64
C ASN A 210 5.95 1.84 -2.07
N LYS A 211 5.42 2.15 -3.25
CA LYS A 211 4.24 1.52 -3.85
C LYS A 211 4.17 1.72 -5.36
N PHE A 212 3.31 0.96 -6.01
CA PHE A 212 2.93 1.14 -7.42
C PHE A 212 1.51 1.71 -7.50
N ALA A 213 1.37 3.03 -7.49
CA ALA A 213 0.14 3.73 -7.78
C ALA A 213 0.14 4.21 -9.24
N GLY A 214 -1.01 4.66 -9.75
CA GLY A 214 -1.17 5.03 -11.17
C GLY A 214 -0.32 6.21 -11.67
N ASN A 215 0.41 6.89 -10.79
CA ASN A 215 1.37 7.94 -11.15
C ASN A 215 2.84 7.54 -10.86
N THR A 216 3.10 6.32 -10.38
CA THR A 216 4.45 5.87 -10.00
C THR A 216 5.41 5.90 -11.17
N TYR A 217 5.00 5.39 -12.33
CA TYR A 217 5.89 5.37 -13.50
C TYR A 217 6.31 6.79 -13.93
N GLU A 218 5.38 7.75 -13.92
CA GLU A 218 5.68 9.15 -14.25
C GLU A 218 6.65 9.78 -13.23
N GLU A 219 6.39 9.61 -11.93
CA GLU A 219 7.29 10.09 -10.86
C GLU A 219 8.68 9.47 -10.97
N PHE A 220 8.75 8.18 -11.28
CA PHE A 220 10.01 7.46 -11.47
C PHE A 220 10.80 8.03 -12.64
N MET A 221 10.15 8.22 -13.80
CA MET A 221 10.82 8.75 -15.00
C MET A 221 11.34 10.17 -14.82
N GLN A 222 10.55 11.06 -14.23
CA GLN A 222 11.00 12.44 -13.94
C GLN A 222 12.29 12.44 -13.10
N ASN A 223 12.38 11.55 -12.10
CA ASN A 223 13.56 11.42 -11.27
C ASN A 223 14.72 10.72 -11.99
N LEU A 224 14.45 9.68 -12.76
CA LEU A 224 15.47 8.95 -13.50
C LEU A 224 16.13 9.85 -14.56
N GLU A 225 15.34 10.61 -15.32
CA GLU A 225 15.82 11.58 -16.32
C GLU A 225 16.69 12.67 -15.67
N ARG A 226 16.19 13.27 -14.57
CA ARG A 226 16.95 14.27 -13.82
C ARG A 226 18.29 13.70 -13.33
N LEU A 227 18.28 12.52 -12.72
CA LEU A 227 19.49 11.88 -12.20
C LEU A 227 20.48 11.51 -13.32
N LYS A 228 19.99 11.04 -14.47
CA LYS A 228 20.84 10.85 -15.66
C LYS A 228 21.47 12.16 -16.14
N GLY A 229 20.69 13.25 -16.17
CA GLY A 229 21.19 14.58 -16.49
C GLY A 229 22.26 15.08 -15.51
N GLU A 230 22.17 14.69 -14.24
CA GLU A 230 23.16 14.94 -13.19
C GLU A 230 24.39 14.02 -13.26
N GLY A 231 24.45 13.09 -14.23
CA GLY A 231 25.60 12.22 -14.48
C GLY A 231 25.50 10.83 -13.86
N MET A 232 24.29 10.32 -13.59
CA MET A 232 24.09 8.99 -13.01
C MET A 232 24.58 7.90 -13.97
N LYS A 233 25.37 6.96 -13.44
CA LYS A 233 25.89 5.78 -14.16
C LYS A 233 25.50 4.46 -13.49
N LYS A 234 25.16 4.51 -12.21
CA LYS A 234 24.82 3.36 -11.37
C LYS A 234 23.57 3.70 -10.56
N LEU A 235 22.68 2.74 -10.36
CA LEU A 235 21.42 2.95 -9.64
C LEU A 235 21.22 1.89 -8.55
N ILE A 236 20.93 2.35 -7.34
CA ILE A 236 20.34 1.53 -6.27
C ILE A 236 18.83 1.84 -6.25
N LEU A 237 18.01 0.84 -6.58
CA LEU A 237 16.56 0.90 -6.50
C LEU A 237 16.08 0.21 -5.23
N ASP A 238 15.50 0.96 -4.30
CA ASP A 238 15.00 0.44 -3.03
C ASP A 238 13.49 0.16 -3.09
N LEU A 239 13.12 -1.11 -2.98
CA LEU A 239 11.74 -1.63 -2.96
C LEU A 239 11.39 -2.27 -1.61
N ARG A 240 12.20 -2.05 -0.57
CA ARG A 240 11.88 -2.47 0.80
C ARG A 240 10.57 -1.87 1.28
N ASP A 241 9.79 -2.65 2.02
CA ASP A 241 8.44 -2.31 2.49
C ASP A 241 7.41 -2.03 1.37
N ASN A 242 7.76 -2.24 0.10
CA ASN A 242 6.85 -1.99 -1.01
C ASN A 242 5.93 -3.19 -1.26
N GLY A 243 4.71 -3.12 -0.71
CA GLY A 243 3.67 -4.15 -0.83
C GLY A 243 3.11 -4.35 -2.26
N GLY A 244 3.61 -3.61 -3.25
CA GLY A 244 3.22 -3.70 -4.65
C GLY A 244 2.23 -2.62 -5.04
N GLY A 245 1.24 -2.99 -5.86
CA GLY A 245 0.24 -2.07 -6.40
C GLY A 245 -0.12 -2.43 -7.84
N MET A 246 -0.25 -1.44 -8.70
CA MET A 246 -0.60 -1.61 -10.11
C MET A 246 0.50 -2.35 -10.87
N LEU A 247 0.11 -3.45 -11.53
CA LEU A 247 1.01 -4.31 -12.30
C LEU A 247 1.64 -3.54 -13.48
N ASP A 248 0.85 -2.69 -14.14
CA ASP A 248 1.29 -1.94 -15.32
C ASP A 248 2.40 -0.95 -15.00
N ASP A 249 2.41 -0.30 -13.83
CA ASP A 249 3.50 0.58 -13.39
C ASP A 249 4.82 -0.21 -13.20
N ALA A 250 4.75 -1.41 -12.61
CA ALA A 250 5.93 -2.27 -12.48
C ALA A 250 6.45 -2.77 -13.82
N ILE A 251 5.56 -3.10 -14.76
CA ILE A 251 5.94 -3.50 -16.13
C ILE A 251 6.61 -2.33 -16.85
N GLN A 252 6.05 -1.13 -16.78
CA GLN A 252 6.63 0.04 -17.41
C GLN A 252 7.98 0.39 -16.81
N MET A 253 8.15 0.29 -15.49
CA MET A 253 9.48 0.45 -14.87
C MET A 253 10.46 -0.64 -15.30
N ALA A 254 10.03 -1.89 -15.46
CA ALA A 254 10.90 -2.98 -15.92
C ALA A 254 11.38 -2.76 -17.38
N ASP A 255 10.51 -2.21 -18.23
CA ASP A 255 10.83 -1.82 -19.63
C ASP A 255 12.00 -0.83 -19.68
N GLU A 256 12.11 0.08 -18.70
CA GLU A 256 13.22 1.04 -18.65
C GLU A 256 14.60 0.41 -18.38
N PHE A 257 14.62 -0.85 -17.92
CA PHE A 257 15.84 -1.57 -17.57
C PHE A 257 16.17 -2.74 -18.51
N LEU A 258 15.20 -3.21 -19.31
CA LEU A 258 15.32 -4.44 -20.10
C LEU A 258 15.20 -4.14 -21.60
N SER A 259 16.25 -4.42 -22.35
CA SER A 259 16.29 -4.24 -23.81
C SER A 259 15.68 -5.43 -24.59
N ASP A 260 15.55 -5.29 -25.92
CA ASP A 260 15.37 -6.38 -26.90
C ASP A 260 14.10 -7.23 -26.74
N SER A 261 12.98 -6.61 -26.36
CA SER A 261 11.70 -7.32 -26.19
C SER A 261 11.77 -8.51 -25.22
N LYS A 262 12.68 -8.46 -24.24
CA LYS A 262 12.76 -9.44 -23.16
C LYS A 262 11.42 -9.55 -22.42
N ASP A 263 10.98 -10.77 -22.14
CA ASP A 263 9.79 -11.03 -21.32
C ASP A 263 9.97 -10.42 -19.93
N ILE A 264 8.95 -9.74 -19.41
CA ILE A 264 8.95 -9.16 -18.07
C ILE A 264 8.20 -10.08 -17.11
N VAL A 265 6.99 -10.47 -17.49
CA VAL A 265 6.09 -11.30 -16.69
C VAL A 265 5.05 -11.90 -17.60
N TYR A 266 4.49 -13.05 -17.22
CA TYR A 266 3.24 -13.52 -17.82
C TYR A 266 2.21 -13.88 -16.77
N THR A 267 0.95 -13.67 -17.09
CA THR A 267 -0.19 -14.01 -16.24
C THR A 267 -0.97 -15.17 -16.87
N GLN A 268 -1.58 -16.01 -16.05
CA GLN A 268 -2.46 -17.09 -16.49
C GLN A 268 -3.48 -17.42 -15.41
N GLY A 269 -4.76 -17.52 -15.81
CA GLY A 269 -5.87 -17.83 -14.91
C GLY A 269 -6.73 -18.97 -15.43
N LYS A 270 -7.76 -19.34 -14.64
CA LYS A 270 -8.78 -20.31 -15.08
C LYS A 270 -9.66 -19.73 -16.19
N SER A 271 -10.08 -18.49 -16.02
CA SER A 271 -10.94 -17.75 -16.96
C SER A 271 -10.20 -16.61 -17.66
N SER A 272 -8.91 -16.45 -17.40
CA SER A 272 -8.05 -15.42 -18.00
C SER A 272 -7.02 -16.11 -18.89
N PRO A 273 -6.96 -15.78 -20.20
CA PRO A 273 -5.98 -16.37 -21.11
C PRO A 273 -4.56 -16.03 -20.67
N LYS A 274 -3.58 -16.81 -21.14
CA LYS A 274 -2.17 -16.49 -20.91
C LYS A 274 -1.84 -15.16 -21.60
N GLN A 275 -1.34 -14.20 -20.84
CA GLN A 275 -0.88 -12.91 -21.36
C GLN A 275 0.59 -12.72 -21.01
N ILE A 276 1.42 -12.48 -22.02
CA ILE A 276 2.85 -12.22 -21.87
C ILE A 276 3.09 -10.73 -22.02
N TYR A 277 3.83 -10.15 -21.09
CA TYR A 277 4.26 -8.77 -21.10
C TYR A 277 5.76 -8.75 -21.35
N THR A 278 6.19 -7.96 -22.33
CA THR A 278 7.58 -7.85 -22.76
C THR A 278 8.00 -6.38 -22.71
N ALA A 279 9.30 -6.13 -22.70
CA ALA A 279 9.84 -4.83 -23.03
C ALA A 279 9.37 -4.39 -24.42
N ARG A 280 9.02 -3.12 -24.60
CA ARG A 280 8.40 -2.60 -25.84
C ARG A 280 9.12 -1.42 -26.45
N ARG A 281 9.90 -0.67 -25.65
CA ARG A 281 10.60 0.53 -26.11
C ARG A 281 12.03 0.53 -25.58
N PRO A 282 12.95 1.26 -26.25
CA PRO A 282 14.27 1.51 -25.67
C PRO A 282 14.12 2.19 -24.30
N GLY A 283 14.62 1.53 -23.27
CA GLY A 283 14.57 1.99 -21.89
C GLY A 283 15.64 3.04 -21.58
N LEU A 284 15.34 3.92 -20.62
CA LEU A 284 16.25 4.99 -20.24
C LEU A 284 17.50 4.47 -19.49
N PHE A 285 17.45 3.29 -18.88
CA PHE A 285 18.55 2.71 -18.10
C PHE A 285 18.74 1.21 -18.41
N GLU A 286 18.73 0.85 -19.70
CA GLU A 286 19.05 -0.52 -20.15
C GLU A 286 20.49 -0.93 -19.79
N GLU A 287 21.41 0.04 -19.82
CA GLU A 287 22.83 -0.12 -19.48
C GLU A 287 23.20 0.53 -18.13
N GLY A 288 24.27 0.04 -17.51
CA GLY A 288 24.77 0.52 -16.21
C GLY A 288 24.45 -0.41 -15.05
N ASN A 289 25.21 -0.28 -13.96
CA ASN A 289 25.06 -1.17 -12.80
C ASN A 289 23.75 -0.88 -12.07
N LEU A 290 22.98 -1.94 -11.78
CA LEU A 290 21.71 -1.86 -11.08
C LEU A 290 21.71 -2.81 -9.88
N VAL A 291 21.45 -2.26 -8.71
CA VAL A 291 21.18 -3.01 -7.47
C VAL A 291 19.74 -2.77 -7.09
N VAL A 292 19.03 -3.83 -6.71
CA VAL A 292 17.66 -3.74 -6.17
C VAL A 292 17.65 -4.22 -4.73
N LEU A 293 17.15 -3.38 -3.82
CA LEU A 293 17.00 -3.71 -2.41
C LEU A 293 15.58 -4.23 -2.14
N ILE A 294 15.47 -5.38 -1.48
CA ILE A 294 14.18 -6.00 -1.13
C ILE A 294 14.18 -6.54 0.30
N ASP A 295 12.98 -6.69 0.85
CA ASP A 295 12.75 -7.35 2.12
C ASP A 295 11.41 -8.11 2.14
N GLU A 296 11.05 -8.65 3.30
CA GLU A 296 9.80 -9.38 3.53
C GLU A 296 8.53 -8.55 3.25
N GLY A 297 8.62 -7.22 3.20
CA GLY A 297 7.54 -6.32 2.83
C GLY A 297 7.42 -6.11 1.31
N SER A 298 8.47 -6.37 0.54
CA SER A 298 8.43 -6.35 -0.92
C SER A 298 7.47 -7.42 -1.47
N ALA A 299 6.38 -7.01 -2.12
CA ALA A 299 5.34 -7.94 -2.58
C ALA A 299 4.77 -7.60 -3.97
N SER A 300 4.14 -8.58 -4.61
CA SER A 300 3.31 -8.39 -5.81
C SER A 300 4.05 -7.65 -6.94
N ALA A 301 3.61 -6.46 -7.34
CA ALA A 301 4.26 -5.66 -8.39
C ALA A 301 5.77 -5.44 -8.15
N SER A 302 6.21 -5.28 -6.90
CA SER A 302 7.64 -5.22 -6.55
C SER A 302 8.38 -6.51 -6.92
N GLU A 303 7.74 -7.66 -6.71
CA GLU A 303 8.30 -8.97 -7.02
C GLU A 303 8.24 -9.28 -8.53
N VAL A 304 7.29 -8.69 -9.26
CA VAL A 304 7.27 -8.72 -10.73
C VAL A 304 8.49 -8.00 -11.29
N LEU A 305 8.72 -6.76 -10.87
CA LEU A 305 9.88 -5.98 -11.31
C LEU A 305 11.19 -6.68 -10.91
N THR A 306 11.32 -7.04 -9.63
CA THR A 306 12.54 -7.70 -9.11
C THR A 306 12.78 -9.05 -9.78
N GLY A 307 11.73 -9.85 -9.97
CA GLY A 307 11.82 -11.17 -10.61
C GLY A 307 12.22 -11.10 -12.07
N ALA A 308 11.69 -10.12 -12.82
CA ALA A 308 12.11 -9.87 -14.20
C ALA A 308 13.60 -9.52 -14.28
N LEU A 309 14.05 -8.56 -13.46
CA LEU A 309 15.44 -8.13 -13.43
C LEU A 309 16.40 -9.23 -12.99
N GLN A 310 16.01 -10.06 -12.02
CA GLN A 310 16.80 -11.19 -11.55
C GLN A 310 16.92 -12.28 -12.62
N ASP A 311 15.82 -12.65 -13.26
CA ASP A 311 15.78 -13.74 -14.25
C ASP A 311 16.62 -13.43 -15.50
N TRP A 312 16.72 -12.15 -15.88
CA TRP A 312 17.59 -11.66 -16.95
C TRP A 312 19.01 -11.30 -16.51
N ASP A 313 19.35 -11.52 -15.24
CA ASP A 313 20.64 -11.14 -14.66
C ASP A 313 20.96 -9.64 -14.82
N ARG A 314 19.93 -8.79 -14.96
CA ARG A 314 20.05 -7.35 -15.19
C ARG A 314 20.43 -6.60 -13.91
N ALA A 315 20.01 -7.10 -12.75
CA ALA A 315 20.31 -6.50 -11.46
C ALA A 315 20.87 -7.51 -10.47
N THR A 316 21.63 -7.01 -9.49
CA THR A 316 21.96 -7.75 -8.27
C THR A 316 20.91 -7.45 -7.21
N ILE A 317 20.26 -8.50 -6.69
CA ILE A 317 19.23 -8.39 -5.68
C ILE A 317 19.86 -8.52 -4.29
N ILE A 318 19.67 -7.53 -3.43
CA ILE A 318 20.27 -7.49 -2.09
C ILE A 318 19.17 -7.38 -1.05
N GLY A 319 19.31 -8.10 0.07
CA GLY A 319 18.44 -7.93 1.23
C GLY A 319 17.93 -9.24 1.80
N ARG A 320 16.60 -9.38 1.87
CA ARG A 320 15.93 -10.57 2.42
C ARG A 320 14.87 -11.09 1.46
N ARG A 321 14.43 -12.33 1.69
CA ARG A 321 13.42 -12.98 0.84
C ARG A 321 12.10 -12.20 0.89
N SER A 322 11.57 -11.89 -0.28
CA SER A 322 10.34 -11.12 -0.44
C SER A 322 9.09 -11.84 0.10
N PHE A 323 7.95 -11.15 0.03
CA PHE A 323 6.69 -11.62 0.61
C PHE A 323 6.19 -12.94 0.02
N GLY A 324 6.23 -13.11 -1.30
CA GLY A 324 5.73 -14.28 -2.03
C GLY A 324 4.28 -14.18 -2.48
N LYS A 325 3.84 -13.03 -3.02
CA LYS A 325 2.49 -12.85 -3.59
C LYS A 325 2.54 -12.90 -5.11
N GLY A 326 2.38 -14.10 -5.65
CA GLY A 326 2.31 -14.43 -7.09
C GLY A 326 0.91 -14.40 -7.72
N LEU A 327 -0.01 -13.61 -7.16
CA LEU A 327 -1.42 -13.55 -7.57
C LEU A 327 -1.78 -12.20 -8.19
N VAL A 328 -2.66 -12.23 -9.18
CA VAL A 328 -3.26 -11.05 -9.81
C VAL A 328 -4.71 -10.95 -9.39
N GLN A 329 -5.09 -9.77 -8.92
CA GLN A 329 -6.43 -9.48 -8.44
C GLN A 329 -7.10 -8.44 -9.33
N GLU A 330 -8.41 -8.59 -9.51
CA GLU A 330 -9.27 -7.63 -10.18
C GLU A 330 -10.33 -7.12 -9.20
N GLN A 331 -10.71 -5.85 -9.34
CA GLN A 331 -11.72 -5.23 -8.49
C GLN A 331 -13.04 -5.11 -9.25
N PHE A 332 -14.08 -5.74 -8.73
CA PHE A 332 -15.44 -5.71 -9.26
C PHE A 332 -16.30 -4.79 -8.40
N GLN A 333 -16.82 -3.73 -9.00
CA GLN A 333 -17.76 -2.84 -8.34
C GLN A 333 -19.13 -3.53 -8.19
N LEU A 334 -19.70 -3.49 -6.99
CA LEU A 334 -21.02 -4.05 -6.69
C LEU A 334 -22.08 -2.94 -6.71
N SER A 335 -23.34 -3.34 -6.90
CA SER A 335 -24.47 -2.43 -7.09
C SER A 335 -24.82 -1.58 -5.87
N ASP A 336 -24.38 -1.98 -4.68
CA ASP A 336 -24.58 -1.27 -3.41
C ASP A 336 -23.44 -0.27 -3.09
N GLY A 337 -22.50 -0.08 -4.02
CA GLY A 337 -21.35 0.79 -3.85
C GLY A 337 -20.14 0.11 -3.21
N SER A 338 -20.27 -1.13 -2.70
CA SER A 338 -19.14 -1.94 -2.23
C SER A 338 -18.33 -2.52 -3.42
N ALA A 339 -17.20 -3.15 -3.14
CA ALA A 339 -16.39 -3.79 -4.17
C ALA A 339 -15.87 -5.17 -3.74
N LEU A 340 -15.76 -6.09 -4.68
CA LEU A 340 -15.09 -7.38 -4.49
C LEU A 340 -13.72 -7.33 -5.18
N ARG A 341 -12.64 -7.50 -4.41
CA ARG A 341 -11.31 -7.72 -4.97
C ARG A 341 -11.03 -9.21 -5.01
N LEU A 342 -10.96 -9.79 -6.21
CA LEU A 342 -10.91 -11.23 -6.43
C LEU A 342 -9.63 -11.63 -7.16
N THR A 343 -8.98 -12.68 -6.70
CA THR A 343 -7.86 -13.32 -7.41
C THR A 343 -8.36 -14.02 -8.67
N ILE A 344 -7.93 -13.55 -9.84
CA ILE A 344 -8.35 -14.10 -11.14
C ILE A 344 -7.25 -14.90 -11.84
N SER A 345 -5.98 -14.63 -11.52
CA SER A 345 -4.82 -15.18 -12.21
C SER A 345 -3.62 -15.34 -11.30
N ARG A 346 -2.67 -16.18 -11.73
CA ARG A 346 -1.30 -16.20 -11.21
C ARG A 346 -0.39 -15.45 -12.18
N TYR A 347 0.71 -14.90 -11.67
CA TYR A 347 1.79 -14.43 -12.53
C TYR A 347 3.05 -15.26 -12.31
N TYR A 348 3.90 -15.22 -13.33
CA TYR A 348 5.13 -16.00 -13.42
C TYR A 348 6.24 -15.11 -13.98
N THR A 349 7.45 -15.29 -13.45
CA THR A 349 8.65 -14.59 -13.93
C THR A 349 9.04 -15.08 -15.34
N PRO A 350 9.96 -14.40 -16.06
CA PRO A 350 10.35 -14.75 -17.42
C PRO A 350 10.77 -16.20 -17.64
N ILE A 351 11.39 -16.85 -16.64
CA ILE A 351 11.78 -18.27 -16.73
C ILE A 351 10.72 -19.24 -16.19
N GLY A 352 9.51 -18.76 -15.93
CA GLY A 352 8.35 -19.56 -15.52
C GLY A 352 8.28 -19.86 -14.03
N ARG A 353 8.94 -19.08 -13.17
CA ARG A 353 8.83 -19.28 -11.71
C ARG A 353 7.50 -18.72 -11.22
N SER A 354 6.70 -19.57 -10.59
CA SER A 354 5.67 -19.09 -9.67
C SER A 354 6.33 -18.72 -8.36
N ILE A 355 6.28 -17.45 -7.97
CA ILE A 355 6.84 -17.00 -6.69
C ILE A 355 5.83 -17.11 -5.54
N GLN A 356 4.57 -17.44 -5.84
CA GLN A 356 3.51 -17.54 -4.85
C GLN A 356 3.91 -18.49 -3.72
N LYS A 357 3.95 -17.98 -2.49
CA LYS A 357 4.15 -18.81 -1.31
C LYS A 357 2.91 -19.68 -1.05
N PRO A 358 3.07 -20.90 -0.52
CA PRO A 358 1.94 -21.79 -0.26
C PRO A 358 0.96 -21.17 0.73
N TYR A 359 -0.31 -21.55 0.62
CA TYR A 359 -1.37 -21.20 1.57
C TYR A 359 -2.43 -22.30 1.61
N THR A 360 -3.05 -22.47 2.77
CA THR A 360 -4.20 -23.34 2.97
C THR A 360 -5.48 -22.52 2.93
N ARG A 361 -6.52 -23.02 2.26
CA ARG A 361 -7.83 -22.35 2.19
C ARG A 361 -8.46 -22.32 3.58
N GLY A 362 -9.07 -21.18 3.95
CA GLY A 362 -9.65 -21.00 5.29
C GLY A 362 -8.62 -20.66 6.38
N GLU A 363 -7.31 -20.70 6.10
CA GLU A 363 -6.23 -20.41 7.07
C GLU A 363 -5.51 -19.10 6.75
N ALA A 364 -6.29 -18.04 6.49
CA ALA A 364 -5.73 -16.73 6.14
C ALA A 364 -4.85 -16.14 7.26
N GLU A 365 -5.14 -16.44 8.53
CA GLU A 365 -4.32 -15.99 9.66
C GLU A 365 -2.95 -16.67 9.68
N THR A 366 -2.88 -17.98 9.47
CA THR A 366 -1.60 -18.70 9.34
C THR A 366 -0.74 -18.14 8.22
N TYR A 367 -1.37 -17.72 7.11
CA TYR A 367 -0.65 -17.06 6.01
C TYR A 367 -0.06 -15.69 6.40
N LYS A 368 -0.75 -14.92 7.24
CA LYS A 368 -0.29 -13.63 7.76
C LYS A 368 0.82 -13.80 8.81
N GLU A 369 0.70 -14.81 9.66
CA GLU A 369 1.68 -15.14 10.69
C GLU A 369 3.03 -15.62 10.13
N GLU A 370 3.09 -16.01 8.86
CA GLU A 370 4.31 -16.57 8.26
C GLU A 370 5.54 -15.64 8.36
N ILE A 371 5.36 -14.32 8.24
CA ILE A 371 6.46 -13.36 8.44
C ILE A 371 6.92 -13.38 9.90
N MET A 372 5.97 -13.42 10.84
CA MET A 372 6.28 -13.54 12.26
C MET A 372 6.97 -14.87 12.58
N ASN A 373 6.63 -15.95 11.86
CA ASN A 373 7.29 -17.24 11.98
C ASN A 373 8.74 -17.19 11.46
N ARG A 374 9.02 -16.47 10.37
CA ARG A 374 10.40 -16.21 9.89
C ARG A 374 11.24 -15.44 10.91
N PHE A 375 10.59 -14.56 11.68
CA PHE A 375 11.26 -13.89 12.79
C PHE A 375 11.58 -14.88 13.91
N ASN A 376 10.55 -15.60 14.40
CA ASN A 376 10.67 -16.49 15.55
C ASN A 376 11.65 -17.65 15.33
N ASN A 377 11.77 -18.16 14.09
CA ASN A 377 12.68 -19.24 13.74
C ASN A 377 14.08 -18.75 13.32
N GLY A 378 14.30 -17.43 13.28
CA GLY A 378 15.59 -16.83 12.96
C GLY A 378 15.94 -16.69 11.46
N SER A 379 15.01 -17.00 10.54
CA SER A 379 15.18 -16.86 9.08
C SER A 379 15.42 -15.41 8.62
N LEU A 380 15.05 -14.40 9.42
CA LEU A 380 15.38 -12.99 9.12
C LEU A 380 16.82 -12.60 9.52
N PHE A 381 17.46 -13.39 10.38
CA PHE A 381 18.79 -13.10 10.92
C PHE A 381 19.90 -13.94 10.30
N HIS A 382 19.53 -15.11 9.77
CA HIS A 382 20.45 -16.03 9.11
C HIS A 382 20.02 -16.22 7.67
N ASN A 383 20.97 -16.53 6.78
CA ASN A 383 20.67 -16.69 5.37
C ASN A 383 19.75 -17.91 5.14
N ASP A 384 18.44 -17.66 5.10
CA ASP A 384 17.39 -18.64 4.82
C ASP A 384 17.38 -19.08 3.34
N SER A 385 18.23 -18.47 2.49
CA SER A 385 18.34 -18.84 1.06
C SER A 385 18.93 -20.23 0.83
N ALA A 386 19.33 -20.95 1.89
CA ALA A 386 19.74 -22.34 1.85
C ALA A 386 18.56 -23.33 2.03
N ASN A 387 17.42 -22.89 2.55
CA ASN A 387 16.27 -23.74 2.90
C ASN A 387 15.07 -23.53 1.95
N HIS A 388 15.30 -23.57 0.64
CA HIS A 388 14.21 -23.48 -0.34
C HIS A 388 13.52 -24.82 -0.55
N ASN A 389 12.23 -24.88 -0.22
CA ASN A 389 11.36 -26.01 -0.55
C ASN A 389 10.76 -25.93 -1.97
N GLY A 390 11.09 -24.89 -2.73
CA GLY A 390 10.56 -24.63 -4.05
C GLY A 390 11.39 -25.22 -5.19
N LYS A 391 10.76 -25.38 -6.36
CA LYS A 391 11.44 -25.84 -7.59
C LYS A 391 12.60 -24.89 -7.93
N ALA A 392 13.77 -25.47 -8.23
CA ALA A 392 14.94 -24.74 -8.71
C ALA A 392 14.85 -24.43 -10.21
N PHE A 393 15.35 -23.27 -10.59
CA PHE A 393 15.44 -22.75 -11.95
C PHE A 393 16.84 -22.16 -12.16
N LYS A 394 17.14 -21.76 -13.40
CA LYS A 394 18.37 -21.05 -13.74
C LYS A 394 18.01 -19.74 -14.42
N THR A 395 18.60 -18.64 -13.95
CA THR A 395 18.58 -17.37 -14.66
C THR A 395 19.22 -17.53 -16.04
N ARG A 396 19.09 -16.53 -16.91
CA ARG A 396 19.63 -16.58 -18.27
C ARG A 396 21.16 -16.67 -18.28
N GLY A 397 21.83 -16.07 -17.30
CA GLY A 397 23.25 -16.19 -16.99
C GLY A 397 23.63 -17.42 -16.18
N GLY A 398 22.67 -18.31 -15.88
CA GLY A 398 22.93 -19.62 -15.28
C GLY A 398 22.92 -19.68 -13.75
N ARG A 399 22.62 -18.58 -13.05
CA ARG A 399 22.53 -18.54 -11.58
C ARG A 399 21.34 -19.36 -11.11
N LYS A 400 21.50 -20.10 -10.00
CA LYS A 400 20.42 -20.90 -9.41
C LYS A 400 19.46 -20.00 -8.65
N VAL A 401 18.17 -20.09 -8.98
CA VAL A 401 17.08 -19.36 -8.33
C VAL A 401 15.89 -20.29 -8.06
N TYR A 402 14.93 -19.86 -7.24
CA TYR A 402 13.84 -20.72 -6.76
C TYR A 402 12.46 -20.08 -6.93
N GLY A 403 11.43 -20.90 -7.09
CA GLY A 403 10.02 -20.49 -6.97
C GLY A 403 9.44 -20.77 -5.58
N GLY A 404 8.16 -20.45 -5.38
CA GLY A 404 7.34 -20.96 -4.27
C GLY A 404 7.43 -20.24 -2.93
N GLY A 405 8.07 -19.07 -2.83
CA GLY A 405 8.24 -18.38 -1.55
C GLY A 405 8.71 -16.93 -1.63
N GLY A 406 8.44 -16.25 -2.75
CA GLY A 406 9.01 -14.94 -3.08
C GLY A 406 10.31 -15.00 -3.87
N ILE A 407 10.87 -13.83 -4.14
CA ILE A 407 12.21 -13.61 -4.67
C ILE A 407 13.21 -13.70 -3.53
N SER A 408 14.20 -14.57 -3.68
CA SER A 408 15.35 -14.60 -2.79
C SER A 408 16.43 -13.67 -3.28
N PRO A 409 17.12 -12.97 -2.37
CA PRO A 409 18.20 -12.07 -2.74
C PRO A 409 19.41 -12.88 -3.23
N ASP A 410 20.19 -12.27 -4.12
CA ASP A 410 21.50 -12.78 -4.51
C ASP A 410 22.51 -12.59 -3.35
N ILE A 411 22.36 -11.51 -2.58
CA ILE A 411 23.19 -11.18 -1.41
C ILE A 411 22.28 -10.94 -0.20
N PHE A 412 22.40 -11.81 0.80
CA PHE A 412 21.63 -11.71 2.04
C PHE A 412 22.18 -10.62 2.97
N VAL A 413 21.28 -9.80 3.52
CA VAL A 413 21.56 -8.85 4.61
C VAL A 413 20.57 -9.11 5.75
N ALA A 414 21.10 -9.48 6.91
CA ALA A 414 20.30 -9.79 8.09
C ALA A 414 19.46 -8.58 8.57
N ALA A 415 18.28 -8.84 9.11
CA ALA A 415 17.50 -7.84 9.82
C ALA A 415 18.20 -7.43 11.13
N ASP A 416 18.01 -6.18 11.57
CA ASP A 416 18.46 -5.75 12.89
C ASP A 416 17.47 -6.26 13.96
N SER A 417 17.91 -7.24 14.75
CA SER A 417 17.09 -7.79 15.84
C SER A 417 16.77 -6.74 16.91
N SER A 418 17.63 -5.72 17.05
CA SER A 418 17.45 -4.63 18.01
C SER A 418 16.23 -3.81 17.67
N GLU A 419 16.03 -3.50 16.38
CA GLU A 419 14.90 -2.70 15.88
C GLU A 419 13.57 -3.39 16.15
N PHE A 420 13.45 -4.63 15.71
CA PHE A 420 12.22 -5.37 15.87
C PHE A 420 11.83 -5.54 17.34
N LEU A 421 12.77 -5.99 18.19
CA LEU A 421 12.49 -6.23 19.61
C LEU A 421 12.09 -4.93 20.32
N LEU A 422 12.72 -3.81 19.95
CA LEU A 422 12.46 -2.52 20.56
C LEU A 422 11.03 -2.06 20.29
N PHE A 423 10.61 -2.00 19.02
CA PHE A 423 9.28 -1.49 18.67
C PHE A 423 8.16 -2.48 18.94
N LYS A 424 8.43 -3.79 18.95
CA LYS A 424 7.45 -4.79 19.37
C LYS A 424 7.11 -4.66 20.86
N ASN A 425 8.11 -4.42 21.71
CA ASN A 425 7.92 -4.38 23.16
C ASN A 425 7.48 -2.99 23.66
N HIS A 426 7.68 -1.94 22.86
CA HIS A 426 7.45 -0.56 23.26
C HIS A 426 6.80 0.25 22.13
N GLU A 427 5.51 0.00 21.87
CA GLU A 427 4.75 0.66 20.81
C GLU A 427 4.78 2.20 20.92
N VAL A 428 4.75 2.71 22.16
CA VAL A 428 4.80 4.14 22.48
C VAL A 428 6.07 4.85 21.97
N LEU A 429 7.15 4.12 21.69
CA LEU A 429 8.41 4.72 21.22
C LEU A 429 8.25 5.47 19.90
N LYS A 430 7.38 5.00 18.99
CA LYS A 430 7.18 5.68 17.69
C LYS A 430 6.65 7.10 17.88
N GLU A 431 5.63 7.23 18.73
CA GLU A 431 5.05 8.52 19.12
C GLU A 431 6.07 9.38 19.85
N LEU A 432 6.80 8.81 20.82
CA LEU A 432 7.81 9.54 21.58
C LEU A 432 8.96 10.06 20.71
N ILE A 433 9.41 9.30 19.71
CA ILE A 433 10.44 9.73 18.77
C ILE A 433 9.92 10.90 17.94
N GLU A 434 8.72 10.79 17.38
CA GLU A 434 8.12 11.85 16.56
C GLU A 434 7.93 13.14 17.36
N GLU A 435 7.34 13.05 18.55
CA GLU A 435 7.18 14.19 19.45
C GLU A 435 8.53 14.80 19.85
N THR A 436 9.48 13.97 20.30
CA THR A 436 10.80 14.44 20.76
C THR A 436 11.53 15.16 19.65
N SER A 437 11.57 14.57 18.46
CA SER A 437 12.20 15.17 17.28
C SER A 437 11.50 16.46 16.86
N PHE A 438 10.16 16.50 16.91
CA PHE A 438 9.40 17.70 16.56
C PHE A 438 9.70 18.86 17.52
N PHE A 439 9.57 18.63 18.82
CA PHE A 439 9.84 19.66 19.82
C PHE A 439 11.30 20.12 19.78
N TYR A 440 12.24 19.18 19.67
CA TYR A 440 13.65 19.51 19.58
C TYR A 440 13.96 20.34 18.32
N PHE A 441 13.38 19.99 17.17
CA PHE A 441 13.51 20.76 15.94
C PHE A 441 12.96 22.19 16.11
N MET A 442 11.78 22.33 16.70
CA MET A 442 11.14 23.64 16.88
C MET A 442 11.94 24.55 17.82
N THR A 443 12.54 24.01 18.89
CA THR A 443 13.33 24.80 19.84
C THR A 443 14.74 25.11 19.36
N ASN A 444 15.33 24.25 18.52
CA ASN A 444 16.71 24.38 18.04
C ASN A 444 16.81 24.81 16.56
N LYS A 445 15.70 25.24 15.95
CA LYS A 445 15.61 25.50 14.51
C LYS A 445 16.74 26.38 13.98
N SER A 446 17.08 27.47 14.67
CA SER A 446 18.14 28.41 14.25
C SER A 446 19.53 27.76 14.18
N LYS A 447 19.86 26.85 15.10
CA LYS A 447 21.11 26.07 15.09
C LYS A 447 21.10 25.02 13.99
N LEU A 448 19.97 24.35 13.76
CA LEU A 448 19.89 23.22 12.83
C LEU A 448 19.93 23.66 11.36
N VAL A 449 19.31 24.79 11.00
CA VAL A 449 19.23 25.28 9.60
C VAL A 449 20.57 25.68 8.98
N SER A 450 21.65 25.77 9.76
CA SER A 450 22.99 25.99 9.22
C SER A 450 23.55 24.77 8.50
N SER A 451 23.14 23.55 8.89
CA SER A 451 23.54 22.32 8.21
C SER A 451 22.99 22.31 6.79
N LYS A 452 23.80 21.83 5.83
CA LYS A 452 23.44 21.73 4.40
C LYS A 452 23.41 20.30 3.88
N THR A 453 24.05 19.38 4.61
CA THR A 453 24.08 17.95 4.26
C THR A 453 23.63 17.10 5.44
N ALA A 454 23.18 15.87 5.16
CA ALA A 454 22.82 14.90 6.20
C ALA A 454 24.00 14.62 7.13
N GLN A 455 25.23 14.52 6.61
CA GLN A 455 26.42 14.33 7.44
C GLN A 455 26.66 15.50 8.40
N GLN A 456 26.58 16.75 7.91
CA GLN A 456 26.74 17.92 8.78
C GLN A 456 25.66 17.96 9.88
N LEU A 457 24.42 17.63 9.54
CA LEU A 457 23.34 17.54 10.52
C LEU A 457 23.59 16.41 11.53
N TYR A 458 24.07 15.25 11.07
CA TYR A 458 24.43 14.13 11.93
C TYR A 458 25.48 14.55 12.95
N ASP A 459 26.54 15.22 12.52
CA ASP A 459 27.64 15.67 13.39
C ASP A 459 27.13 16.66 14.45
N VAL A 460 26.26 17.61 14.06
CA VAL A 460 25.64 18.58 14.97
C VAL A 460 24.76 17.90 16.02
N LEU A 461 23.94 16.93 15.61
CA LEU A 461 23.02 16.23 16.51
C LEU A 461 23.76 15.24 17.43
N ASN A 462 24.78 14.55 16.91
CA ASN A 462 25.57 13.60 17.67
C ASN A 462 26.44 14.29 18.74
N ALA A 463 26.87 15.54 18.50
CA ALA A 463 27.54 16.35 19.49
C ALA A 463 26.59 16.91 20.59
N ASP A 464 25.27 16.81 20.39
CA ASP A 464 24.27 17.37 21.30
C ASP A 464 23.81 16.34 22.35
N GLY A 465 24.29 16.49 23.59
CA GLY A 465 23.88 15.65 24.71
C GLY A 465 22.42 15.84 25.17
N THR A 466 21.71 16.87 24.70
CA THR A 466 20.36 17.22 25.17
C THR A 466 19.25 16.46 24.45
N LEU A 467 19.47 16.04 23.20
CA LEU A 467 18.46 15.34 22.42
C LEU A 467 18.11 13.98 23.06
N TRP A 468 19.13 13.22 23.45
CA TRP A 468 18.94 11.94 24.13
C TRP A 468 18.23 12.13 25.46
N SER A 469 18.70 13.03 26.33
CA SER A 469 18.08 13.25 27.63
C SER A 469 16.64 13.76 27.53
N THR A 470 16.29 14.49 26.46
CA THR A 470 14.90 14.88 26.18
C THR A 470 14.02 13.66 25.90
N LEU A 471 14.48 12.70 25.09
CA LEU A 471 13.77 11.44 24.87
C LEU A 471 13.62 10.68 26.19
N GLN A 472 14.69 10.58 27.00
CA GLN A 472 14.66 9.86 28.28
C GLN A 472 13.61 10.45 29.23
N ASN A 473 13.58 11.78 29.35
CA ASN A 473 12.61 12.48 30.21
C ASN A 473 11.17 12.29 29.74
N ARG A 474 10.93 12.25 28.43
CA ARG A 474 9.60 11.96 27.88
C ARG A 474 9.21 10.51 28.08
N ALA A 475 10.10 9.57 27.77
CA ALA A 475 9.88 8.15 27.97
C ALA A 475 9.56 7.81 29.44
N ALA A 476 10.24 8.44 30.40
CA ALA A 476 9.98 8.26 31.83
C ALA A 476 8.55 8.65 32.26
N LYS A 477 7.91 9.61 31.57
CA LYS A 477 6.50 9.98 31.82
C LYS A 477 5.49 8.94 31.32
N HIS A 478 5.95 8.01 30.49
CA HIS A 478 5.17 6.88 29.96
C HIS A 478 5.65 5.55 30.56
N ASP A 479 6.24 5.59 31.77
CA ASP A 479 6.77 4.42 32.49
C ASP A 479 7.83 3.63 31.71
N LEU A 480 8.49 4.26 30.73
CA LEU A 480 9.47 3.62 29.87
C LEU A 480 10.90 3.97 30.30
N ASN A 481 11.60 2.99 30.90
CA ASN A 481 12.99 3.15 31.31
C ASN A 481 13.98 2.84 30.17
N THR A 482 14.39 3.89 29.46
CA THR A 482 15.37 3.82 28.37
C THR A 482 16.77 3.34 28.79
N GLU A 483 17.11 3.34 30.08
CA GLU A 483 18.42 2.86 30.53
C GLU A 483 18.57 1.35 30.38
N THR A 484 17.45 0.62 30.37
CA THR A 484 17.43 -0.84 30.17
C THR A 484 17.75 -1.26 28.74
N PHE A 485 17.74 -0.31 27.79
CA PHE A 485 18.02 -0.59 26.39
C PHE A 485 19.49 -0.93 26.17
N SER A 486 19.75 -1.90 25.30
CA SER A 486 21.12 -2.27 24.91
C SER A 486 21.81 -1.14 24.12
N PRO A 487 23.16 -1.11 24.05
CA PRO A 487 23.85 -0.10 23.26
C PRO A 487 23.39 -0.03 21.79
N PRO A 488 23.17 -1.15 21.07
CA PRO A 488 22.58 -1.13 19.73
C PRO A 488 21.18 -0.48 19.68
N GLN A 489 20.30 -0.80 20.64
CA GLN A 489 18.97 -0.18 20.70
C GLN A 489 19.05 1.34 20.96
N LYS A 490 19.95 1.78 21.86
CA LYS A 490 20.17 3.21 22.10
C LYS A 490 20.69 3.91 20.84
N GLN A 491 21.61 3.29 20.10
CA GLN A 491 22.13 3.85 18.85
C GLN A 491 21.05 3.93 17.77
N LEU A 492 20.23 2.89 17.63
CA LEU A 492 19.12 2.86 16.69
C LEU A 492 18.13 4.00 16.97
N LEU A 493 17.74 4.20 18.23
CA LEU A 493 16.86 5.30 18.63
C LEU A 493 17.45 6.67 18.28
N LYS A 494 18.77 6.88 18.48
CA LYS A 494 19.45 8.10 18.06
C LYS A 494 19.35 8.29 16.54
N ASN A 495 19.58 7.24 15.76
CA ASN A 495 19.47 7.31 14.30
C ASN A 495 18.06 7.67 13.84
N TYR A 496 17.01 7.13 14.49
CA TYR A 496 15.62 7.53 14.22
C TYR A 496 15.35 8.98 14.60
N LEU A 497 15.80 9.42 15.77
CA LEU A 497 15.65 10.82 16.20
C LEU A 497 16.30 11.76 15.18
N HIS A 498 17.52 11.45 14.73
CA HIS A 498 18.25 12.21 13.72
C HIS A 498 17.50 12.24 12.39
N SER A 499 17.00 11.08 11.94
CA SER A 499 16.26 10.96 10.68
C SER A 499 14.95 11.74 10.72
N MET A 500 14.22 11.71 11.84
CA MET A 500 13.01 12.49 12.03
C MET A 500 13.29 14.00 12.11
N ILE A 501 14.38 14.43 12.76
CA ILE A 501 14.79 15.85 12.72
C ILE A 501 15.14 16.27 11.29
N ALA A 502 15.88 15.44 10.56
CA ALA A 502 16.18 15.67 9.15
C ALA A 502 14.89 15.72 8.29
N ARG A 503 13.88 14.93 8.64
CA ARG A 503 12.55 14.98 8.01
C ARG A 503 11.85 16.32 8.21
N PHE A 504 11.88 16.86 9.43
CA PHE A 504 11.30 18.18 9.70
C PHE A 504 12.06 19.31 8.99
N MET A 505 13.36 19.14 8.73
CA MET A 505 14.18 20.11 8.01
C MET A 505 14.00 20.06 6.49
N TRP A 506 14.07 18.87 5.90
CA TRP A 506 14.20 18.67 4.44
C TRP A 506 13.19 17.68 3.86
N GLY A 507 12.15 17.30 4.61
CA GLY A 507 11.17 16.31 4.18
C GLY A 507 11.77 14.91 4.03
N ASN A 508 11.18 14.09 3.15
CA ASN A 508 11.60 12.70 2.96
C ASN A 508 13.04 12.61 2.45
N ASP A 509 13.51 13.57 1.65
CA ASP A 509 14.91 13.70 1.28
C ASP A 509 15.84 13.73 2.49
N GLY A 510 15.51 14.54 3.50
CA GLY A 510 16.30 14.61 4.73
C GLY A 510 16.26 13.31 5.52
N PHE A 511 15.07 12.74 5.67
CA PHE A 511 14.88 11.47 6.39
C PHE A 511 15.76 10.36 5.80
N TYR A 512 15.63 10.10 4.50
CA TYR A 512 16.34 9.00 3.86
C TYR A 512 17.83 9.28 3.69
N LYS A 513 18.25 10.52 3.41
CA LYS A 513 19.68 10.86 3.38
C LYS A 513 20.34 10.66 4.74
N MET A 514 19.63 10.92 5.84
CA MET A 514 20.12 10.66 7.19
C MET A 514 20.11 9.17 7.52
N ALA A 515 18.99 8.47 7.29
CA ALA A 515 18.86 7.05 7.58
C ALA A 515 19.88 6.19 6.81
N ASN A 516 20.10 6.53 5.53
CA ASN A 516 21.02 5.80 4.66
C ASN A 516 22.50 5.92 5.08
N LEU A 517 22.88 6.85 5.97
CA LEU A 517 24.24 6.91 6.51
C LEU A 517 24.60 5.66 7.33
N SER A 518 23.60 4.99 7.91
CA SER A 518 23.78 3.83 8.79
C SER A 518 23.00 2.60 8.35
N ASP A 519 22.35 2.65 7.19
CA ASP A 519 21.53 1.56 6.69
C ASP A 519 22.43 0.45 6.11
N ASN A 520 22.47 -0.70 6.80
CA ASN A 520 23.31 -1.83 6.41
C ASN A 520 23.04 -2.34 4.99
N MET A 521 21.79 -2.28 4.51
CA MET A 521 21.45 -2.77 3.18
C MET A 521 21.86 -1.77 2.09
N VAL A 522 21.71 -0.46 2.35
CA VAL A 522 22.19 0.59 1.45
C VAL A 522 23.71 0.60 1.38
N ILE A 523 24.40 0.50 2.54
CA ILE A 523 25.86 0.36 2.60
C ILE A 523 26.30 -0.86 1.78
N LYS A 524 25.62 -2.00 1.95
CA LYS A 524 25.93 -3.19 1.17
C LYS A 524 25.70 -2.99 -0.33
N GLY A 525 24.61 -2.30 -0.71
CA GLY A 525 24.36 -1.93 -2.09
C GLY A 525 25.47 -1.06 -2.69
N LEU A 526 25.98 -0.09 -1.93
CA LEU A 526 27.09 0.76 -2.34
C LEU A 526 28.39 -0.02 -2.53
N GLU A 527 28.68 -0.97 -1.63
CA GLU A 527 29.85 -1.84 -1.78
C GLU A 527 29.79 -2.68 -3.06
N GLU A 528 28.64 -3.30 -3.32
CA GLU A 528 28.48 -4.25 -4.43
C GLU A 528 28.39 -3.55 -5.78
N ILE A 529 27.71 -2.41 -5.86
CA ILE A 529 27.55 -1.68 -7.13
C ILE A 529 28.86 -1.05 -7.62
N LYS A 530 29.84 -0.87 -6.72
CA LYS A 530 31.15 -0.29 -7.01
C LYS A 530 32.15 -1.28 -7.60
N LYS A 531 31.95 -2.58 -7.38
CA LYS A 531 32.69 -3.65 -8.06
C LYS A 531 32.39 -3.59 -9.57
#